data_AF-A0A023FVQ3-F1
#
_entry.id   AF-A0A023FVQ3-F1
#
_cell.length_a   1.000
_cell.length_b   1.000
_cell.length_c   1.000
_cell.angle_alpha   90.00
_cell.angle_beta   90.00
_cell.angle_gamma   90.00
#
_symmetry.space_group_name_H-M   'P 1'
#
loop_
_entity.id
_entity.type
_entity.pdbx_description
1 polymer ?
#
loop_
_entity_poly.entity_id
_entity_poly.type
_entity_poly.pdbx_seq_one_letter_code
_entity_poly.pdbx_strand_id
1 'polypeptide(L)'
;TNMMKTVAILFIFGAHLAVAANDYNPGRDKALHIQEDEGIAECWYRGHNISKYVPKLMERPCQRWTCLYENYFPKLIVEGCDSLWAHGKYSYEGTQNGRKVFPACCKNKK
;
A
#
# COMPACT_ATOMS: atom_id res chain seq x y z
N THR A 1 -9.79 -17.64 -57.40
CA THR A 1 -9.64 -18.54 -56.24
C THR A 1 -8.89 -17.80 -55.16
N ASN A 2 -9.38 -17.93 -53.93
CA ASN A 2 -8.92 -17.29 -52.68
C ASN A 2 -7.40 -17.17 -52.52
N MET A 3 -6.95 -16.07 -51.91
CA MET A 3 -6.08 -16.20 -50.73
C MET A 3 -6.16 -14.97 -49.83
N MET A 4 -6.41 -15.26 -48.56
CA MET A 4 -6.87 -14.35 -47.52
C MET A 4 -5.80 -13.36 -47.06
N LYS A 5 -6.26 -12.15 -46.77
CA LYS A 5 -5.60 -11.14 -45.92
C LYS A 5 -5.12 -11.78 -44.61
N THR A 6 -3.86 -11.61 -44.27
CA THR A 6 -3.34 -11.89 -42.93
C THR A 6 -2.86 -10.57 -42.33
N VAL A 7 -3.74 -9.88 -41.61
CA VAL A 7 -3.37 -8.75 -40.76
C VAL A 7 -3.08 -9.33 -39.38
N ALA A 8 -1.81 -9.47 -39.04
CA ALA A 8 -1.39 -9.90 -37.71
C ALA A 8 -1.61 -8.76 -36.71
N ILE A 9 -2.68 -8.85 -35.93
CA ILE A 9 -2.95 -7.92 -34.82
C ILE A 9 -2.18 -8.43 -33.60
N LEU A 10 -1.06 -7.79 -33.29
CA LEU A 10 -0.32 -8.01 -32.04
C LEU A 10 -1.08 -7.33 -30.89
N PHE A 11 -1.82 -8.13 -30.12
CA PHE A 11 -2.38 -7.68 -28.84
C PHE A 11 -1.27 -7.64 -27.79
N ILE A 12 -0.71 -6.45 -27.57
CA ILE A 12 0.18 -6.19 -26.43
C ILE A 12 -0.71 -6.06 -25.20
N PHE A 13 -0.85 -7.13 -24.42
CA PHE A 13 -1.50 -7.08 -23.11
C PHE A 13 -0.61 -6.30 -22.14
N GLY A 14 -0.87 -5.01 -21.99
CA GLY A 14 -0.37 -4.22 -20.86
C GLY A 14 -1.03 -4.71 -19.58
N ALA A 15 -0.26 -5.35 -18.69
CA ALA A 15 -0.72 -5.63 -17.34
C ALA A 15 -0.84 -4.29 -16.59
N HIS A 16 -2.03 -3.70 -16.59
CA HIS A 16 -2.35 -2.57 -15.75
C HIS A 16 -2.38 -3.04 -14.29
N LEU A 17 -1.26 -2.88 -13.59
CA LEU A 17 -1.24 -2.95 -12.13
C LEU A 17 -1.97 -1.70 -11.62
N ALA A 18 -3.26 -1.84 -11.35
CA ALA A 18 -4.06 -0.80 -10.72
C ALA A 18 -3.64 -0.68 -9.24
N VAL A 19 -2.67 0.19 -8.97
CA VAL A 19 -2.27 0.52 -7.60
C VAL A 19 -3.36 1.39 -6.98
N ALA A 20 -4.09 0.85 -6.01
CA ALA A 20 -5.11 1.60 -5.29
C ALA A 20 -4.49 2.26 -4.06
N ALA A 21 -4.30 3.58 -4.12
CA ALA A 21 -3.88 4.42 -3.01
C ALA A 21 -5.09 4.97 -2.27
N ASN A 22 -5.12 4.84 -0.95
CA ASN A 22 -6.12 5.46 -0.08
C ASN A 22 -5.47 6.44 0.89
N ASP A 23 -6.12 7.59 1.10
CA ASP A 23 -5.68 8.65 2.00
C ASP A 23 -6.42 8.57 3.35
N TYR A 24 -5.67 8.42 4.44
CA TYR A 24 -6.19 8.39 5.81
C TYR A 24 -5.77 9.66 6.57
N ASN A 25 -6.70 10.19 7.37
CA ASN A 25 -6.50 11.35 8.24
C ASN A 25 -6.96 10.96 9.67
N PRO A 26 -6.25 11.37 10.74
CA PRO A 26 -6.58 11.06 12.13
C PRO A 26 -8.00 11.46 12.56
N GLY A 27 -8.61 12.46 11.92
CA GLY A 27 -10.00 12.83 12.17
C GLY A 27 -11.03 11.78 11.72
N ARG A 28 -10.65 10.80 10.89
CA ARG A 28 -11.53 9.74 10.38
C ARG A 28 -11.13 8.31 10.76
N ASP A 29 -9.86 8.05 11.10
CA ASP A 29 -9.41 6.74 11.58
C ASP A 29 -8.64 6.87 12.89
N LYS A 30 -9.22 6.38 13.99
CA LYS A 30 -8.59 6.37 15.33
C LYS A 30 -7.30 5.54 15.38
N ALA A 31 -7.03 4.71 14.37
CA ALA A 31 -5.80 3.95 14.29
C ALA A 31 -4.59 4.79 13.86
N LEU A 32 -4.79 5.96 13.25
CA LEU A 32 -3.74 6.90 12.87
C LEU A 32 -3.61 8.00 13.93
N HIS A 33 -2.43 8.09 14.57
CA HIS A 33 -2.14 9.13 15.56
C HIS A 33 -0.66 9.50 15.53
N ILE A 34 -0.34 10.66 16.10
CA ILE A 34 1.04 11.12 16.30
C ILE A 34 1.43 10.92 17.75
N GLN A 35 2.60 10.34 17.93
CA GLN A 35 3.28 10.30 19.21
C GLN A 35 4.53 11.16 19.06
N GLU A 36 4.69 12.13 19.96
CA GLU A 36 5.90 12.93 20.04
C GLU A 36 6.77 12.33 21.14
N ASP A 37 7.97 11.88 20.77
CA ASP A 37 8.97 11.37 21.70
C ASP A 37 10.27 12.14 21.51
N GLU A 38 10.81 12.69 22.59
CA GLU A 38 12.02 13.54 22.59
C GLU A 38 12.03 14.68 21.52
N GLY A 39 10.85 15.22 21.19
CA GLY A 39 10.70 16.28 20.18
C GLY A 39 10.69 15.79 18.73
N ILE A 40 10.65 14.47 18.53
CA ILE A 40 10.47 13.82 17.23
C ILE A 40 9.02 13.35 17.14
N ALA A 41 8.28 13.95 16.20
CA ALA A 41 6.95 13.47 15.87
C ALA A 41 7.05 12.16 15.07
N GLU A 42 6.41 11.11 15.59
CA GLU A 42 6.33 9.79 14.98
C GLU A 42 4.90 9.48 14.56
N CYS A 43 4.76 8.82 13.41
CA CYS A 43 3.46 8.47 12.86
C CYS A 43 3.12 7.04 13.19
N TRP A 44 2.04 6.86 13.96
CA TRP A 44 1.60 5.55 14.38
C TRP A 44 0.33 5.16 13.66
N TYR A 45 0.35 3.98 13.03
CA TYR A 45 -0.82 3.39 12.40
C TYR A 45 -0.96 1.92 12.77
N ARG A 46 -2.11 1.55 13.36
CA ARG A 46 -2.44 0.15 13.72
C ARG A 46 -1.36 -0.52 14.61
N GLY A 47 -0.65 0.26 15.42
CA GLY A 47 0.43 -0.24 16.30
C GLY A 47 1.81 -0.34 15.64
N HIS A 48 1.99 0.25 14.46
CA HIS A 48 3.29 0.37 13.79
C HIS A 48 3.79 1.80 13.80
N ASN A 49 5.06 1.99 14.13
CA ASN A 49 5.78 3.24 13.89
C ASN A 49 6.14 3.33 12.40
N ILE A 50 5.78 4.45 11.77
CA ILE A 50 6.05 4.75 10.36
C ILE A 50 6.85 6.05 10.32
N SER A 51 8.11 5.96 9.91
CA SER A 51 8.94 7.14 9.77
C SER A 51 8.41 8.07 8.67
N LYS A 52 8.51 9.37 8.90
CA LYS A 52 8.06 10.42 7.98
C LYS A 52 8.68 10.22 6.60
N TYR A 53 7.84 10.21 5.55
CA TYR A 53 8.23 10.02 4.15
C TYR A 53 8.95 8.70 3.81
N VAL A 54 9.05 7.76 4.75
CA VAL A 54 9.66 6.44 4.51
C VAL A 54 8.55 5.42 4.34
N PRO A 55 8.43 4.79 3.16
CA PRO A 55 7.43 3.75 2.97
C PRO A 55 7.72 2.52 3.84
N LYS A 56 6.74 2.11 4.64
CA LYS A 56 6.76 0.83 5.36
C LYS A 56 6.05 -0.22 4.51
N LEU A 57 6.79 -1.28 4.16
CA LEU A 57 6.27 -2.39 3.35
C LEU A 57 5.70 -3.47 4.26
N MET A 58 4.46 -3.86 4.01
CA MET A 58 3.72 -4.80 4.84
C MET A 58 3.51 -6.12 4.11
N GLU A 59 3.66 -7.23 4.83
CA GLU A 59 3.29 -8.57 4.35
C GLU A 59 1.77 -8.79 4.49
N ARG A 60 1.18 -8.39 5.64
CA ARG A 60 -0.23 -8.64 5.98
C ARG A 60 -0.89 -7.44 6.69
N PRO A 61 -1.95 -6.88 6.11
CA PRO A 61 -2.32 -6.99 4.69
C PRO A 61 -1.17 -6.56 3.78
N CYS A 62 -1.13 -7.10 2.56
CA CYS A 62 -0.06 -6.80 1.59
C CYS A 62 -0.21 -5.35 1.10
N GLN A 63 0.51 -4.44 1.74
CA GLN A 63 0.32 -3.01 1.56
C GLN A 63 1.64 -2.25 1.66
N ARG A 64 1.67 -1.04 1.11
CA ARG A 64 2.69 -0.03 1.36
C ARG A 64 2.06 1.14 2.10
N TRP A 65 2.65 1.52 3.23
CA TRP A 65 2.18 2.63 4.06
C TRP A 65 3.19 3.76 4.01
N THR A 66 2.72 4.97 3.71
CA THR A 66 3.59 6.16 3.68
C THR A 66 2.94 7.24 4.52
N CYS A 67 3.63 7.68 5.58
CA CYS A 67 3.15 8.80 6.38
C CYS A 67 3.76 10.11 5.90
N LEU A 68 2.90 11.12 5.73
CA LEU A 68 3.21 12.48 5.36
C LEU A 68 2.82 13.39 6.53
N TYR A 69 3.66 14.39 6.86
CA TYR A 69 3.20 15.52 7.67
C TYR A 69 2.79 16.64 6.73
N GLU A 70 1.49 16.84 6.61
CA GLU A 70 0.96 18.11 6.12
C GLU A 70 0.93 19.11 7.28
N ASN A 71 0.78 20.41 6.97
CA ASN A 71 1.02 21.52 7.90
C ASN A 71 0.34 21.43 9.27
N TYR A 72 -0.73 20.63 9.43
CA TYR A 72 -1.49 20.54 10.67
C TYR A 72 -1.87 19.12 11.11
N PHE A 73 -1.75 18.10 10.25
CA PHE A 73 -2.17 16.73 10.56
C PHE A 73 -1.35 15.72 9.77
N PRO A 74 -1.06 14.52 10.31
CA PRO A 74 -0.52 13.46 9.49
C PRO A 74 -1.54 12.97 8.47
N LYS A 75 -1.01 12.65 7.30
CA LYS A 75 -1.73 11.95 6.25
C LYS A 75 -1.03 10.62 6.01
N LEU A 76 -1.78 9.53 6.02
CA LEU A 76 -1.25 8.21 5.71
C LEU A 76 -1.78 7.76 4.36
N ILE A 77 -0.87 7.46 3.44
CA ILE A 77 -1.18 6.83 2.16
C ILE A 77 -1.03 5.32 2.33
N VAL A 78 -2.08 4.56 2.03
CA VAL A 78 -2.08 3.10 2.04
C VAL A 78 -2.32 2.59 0.64
N GLU A 79 -1.33 1.88 0.10
CA GLU A 79 -1.39 1.28 -1.22
C GLU A 79 -1.50 -0.24 -1.11
N GLY A 80 -2.51 -0.83 -1.76
CA GLY A 80 -2.73 -2.28 -1.79
C GLY A 80 -2.47 -2.89 -3.17
N CYS A 81 -2.67 -4.21 -3.26
CA CYS A 81 -2.52 -4.97 -4.52
C CYS A 81 -3.68 -4.77 -5.51
N ASP A 82 -4.88 -4.43 -5.04
CA ASP A 82 -6.11 -4.21 -5.83
C ASP A 82 -6.98 -3.13 -5.19
N SER A 83 -7.97 -2.61 -5.93
CA SER A 83 -8.93 -1.57 -5.49
C SER A 83 -9.97 -2.06 -4.47
N LEU A 84 -10.11 -3.37 -4.30
CA LEU A 84 -11.00 -3.94 -3.30
C LEU A 84 -10.29 -4.00 -1.95
N TRP A 85 -10.80 -3.16 -1.06
CA TRP A 85 -10.49 -3.04 0.36
C TRP A 85 -9.87 -4.30 0.98
N ALA A 86 -8.67 -4.14 1.53
CA ALA A 86 -8.02 -5.15 2.33
C ALA A 86 -8.77 -5.34 3.66
N HIS A 87 -9.81 -6.17 3.65
CA HIS A 87 -10.43 -6.78 4.84
C HIS A 87 -9.51 -7.84 5.48
N GLY A 88 -8.19 -7.59 5.48
CA GLY A 88 -7.21 -8.45 6.12
C GLY A 88 -7.09 -8.12 7.60
N LYS A 89 -6.92 -9.15 8.44
CA LYS A 89 -6.48 -8.96 9.82
C LYS A 89 -5.08 -8.33 9.77
N TYR A 90 -4.96 -7.09 10.23
CA TYR A 90 -3.67 -6.44 10.44
C TYR A 90 -2.90 -7.22 11.50
N SER A 91 -1.67 -7.64 11.18
CA SER A 91 -0.75 -8.08 12.23
C SER A 91 -0.25 -6.83 12.95
N TYR A 92 -0.18 -6.87 14.27
CA TYR A 92 0.61 -5.93 15.07
C TYR A 92 2.10 -6.02 14.66
N GLU A 93 2.98 -5.15 15.18
CA GLU A 93 4.45 -5.24 15.01
C GLU A 93 5.01 -6.60 15.46
N GLY A 94 4.86 -7.59 14.59
CA GLY A 94 5.41 -8.92 14.69
C GLY A 94 6.38 -9.17 13.54
N THR A 95 7.05 -10.31 13.59
CA THR A 95 8.04 -10.71 12.60
C THR A 95 7.41 -10.80 11.21
N GLN A 96 7.82 -9.92 10.30
CA GLN A 96 7.45 -9.96 8.89
C GLN A 96 8.49 -10.74 8.08
N ASN A 97 8.05 -11.47 7.07
CA ASN A 97 8.97 -12.03 6.08
C ASN A 97 9.28 -10.98 5.03
N GLY A 98 10.47 -10.37 5.11
CA GLY A 98 10.93 -9.33 4.18
C GLY A 98 10.92 -9.73 2.70
N ARG A 99 10.90 -11.02 2.37
CA ARG A 99 10.77 -11.50 0.96
C ARG A 99 9.33 -11.55 0.48
N LYS A 100 8.36 -11.40 1.38
CA LYS A 100 6.93 -11.47 1.13
C LYS A 100 6.21 -10.15 1.43
N VAL A 101 6.91 -9.04 1.62
CA VAL A 101 6.28 -7.71 1.78
C VAL A 101 5.81 -7.14 0.44
N PHE A 102 5.01 -6.08 0.46
CA PHE A 102 4.59 -5.38 -0.76
C PHE A 102 5.80 -4.93 -1.61
N PRO A 103 5.75 -5.03 -2.95
CA PRO A 103 4.68 -5.57 -3.79
C PRO A 103 4.80 -7.09 -4.03
N ALA A 104 5.79 -7.77 -3.44
CA ALA A 104 6.04 -9.18 -3.71
C ALA A 104 4.86 -10.08 -3.28
N CYS A 105 4.18 -9.78 -2.17
CA CYS A 105 2.97 -10.51 -1.76
C CYS A 105 1.76 -10.31 -2.68
N CYS A 106 1.77 -9.34 -3.60
CA CYS A 106 0.67 -9.14 -4.54
C CYS A 106 0.59 -10.24 -5.60
N LYS A 107 1.69 -10.94 -5.88
CA LYS A 107 1.74 -12.01 -6.88
C LYS A 107 0.86 -13.21 -6.54
N ASN A 108 0.50 -13.39 -5.27
CA ASN A 108 -0.20 -14.56 -4.74
C ASN A 108 -1.68 -14.28 -4.41
N LYS A 109 -2.24 -13.16 -4.87
CA LYS A 109 -3.57 -12.67 -4.46
C LYS A 109 -4.60 -12.59 -5.61
N LYS A 110 -4.30 -13.16 -6.77
CA LYS A 110 -5.27 -13.33 -7.88
C LYS A 110 -6.45 -14.20 -7.47
#